data_AF-A0A524LGB0-F1
#
_entry.id   AF-A0A524LGB0-F1
#
_cell.length_a   1.000
_cell.length_b   1.000
_cell.length_c   1.000
_cell.angle_alpha   90.00
_cell.angle_beta   90.00
_cell.angle_gamma   90.00
#
_symmetry.space_group_name_H-M   'P 1'
#
loop_
_entity.id
_entity.type
_entity.pdbx_description
1 polymer ?
#
loop_
_entity_poly.entity_id
_entity_poly.type
_entity_poly.pdbx_seq_one_letter_code
_entity_poly.pdbx_strand_id
1 'polypeptide(L)'
;MNRNALTLGILLLLVNICLFAQEEKIGDVSDGNRARPVHLIKLIDHDSSIVEMDDQPMMPFSTEYTCGSCHDYKKISHGWHFNAGTADVQDGRPGHPWIYFDQQSSTQIPVSLRSWSGTYKPEQIGLSPLNFYRLFGRHMPGGGLAEVDSIRWVQNAFRWMVSGDLEINCLTCHDAEFSNDHAEYASQTGRENFRWAATAASGIAAVEGSARDMPDTYDIYSGASSDIPGKVAPRAFYDKSRFNRKSEVFLKITRKVPDENCYFCHSTQSMNPDNKERWHSNGDVHLNAGMACVDCHRHGLDHQMTRGGKNEASEPVTASLTCEGCHLGETPLTGKSGAPRPDHAGIPPVHFEEMTCTSCHSGQWPVADVQRVKTSSAHGLGMHGIVKSPTMLPHIASPVFVENDRAQIEPRNLIWPAFWARLDGDSLVPANIDLVKAVTAVIVINDDTLHTGNWLKLSTDDIARITDSLTVANGNQGIFGYIGGGYLYRRNEQGQVIRQDHPAAQPYSWAIAHDVRPARQALGVNGCA
;
A
#
# COMPACT_ATOMS: atom_id res chain seq x y z
N MET A 1 65.86 37.09 21.08
CA MET A 1 66.36 35.92 20.33
C MET A 1 65.98 34.65 21.09
N ASN A 2 65.28 33.71 20.42
CA ASN A 2 65.02 32.29 20.72
C ASN A 2 64.47 31.87 22.11
N ARG A 3 63.24 31.33 22.19
CA ARG A 3 62.77 29.94 21.87
C ARG A 3 63.21 28.89 22.90
N ASN A 4 62.22 28.32 23.58
CA ASN A 4 62.00 26.89 23.92
C ASN A 4 61.62 26.64 25.39
N ALA A 5 60.41 26.11 25.61
CA ALA A 5 60.12 24.91 26.41
C ALA A 5 58.61 24.83 26.72
N LEU A 6 57.88 24.01 25.96
CA LEU A 6 56.56 23.51 26.33
C LEU A 6 56.60 22.01 26.04
N THR A 7 56.71 21.19 27.09
CA THR A 7 56.60 19.73 26.96
C THR A 7 55.27 19.30 27.58
N LEU A 8 54.47 18.74 26.70
CA LEU A 8 53.06 18.39 26.81
C LEU A 8 52.91 17.04 27.51
N GLY A 9 52.11 16.98 28.57
CA GLY A 9 51.57 15.75 29.14
C GLY A 9 50.07 15.73 28.91
N ILE A 10 49.64 15.37 27.70
CA ILE A 10 48.23 15.08 27.40
C ILE A 10 48.12 13.61 27.05
N LEU A 11 47.44 12.90 27.95
CA LEU A 11 46.96 11.54 27.84
C LEU A 11 46.02 11.46 26.62
N LEU A 12 46.52 10.96 25.49
CA LEU A 12 45.71 10.63 24.31
C LEU A 12 44.91 9.35 24.62
N LEU A 13 43.69 9.52 25.12
CA LEU A 13 42.64 8.52 24.99
C LEU A 13 42.28 8.44 23.50
N LEU A 14 42.99 7.58 22.76
CA LEU A 14 42.54 7.11 21.45
C LEU A 14 41.36 6.16 21.67
N VAL A 15 40.17 6.74 21.79
CA VAL A 15 38.93 6.01 21.50
C VAL A 15 39.00 5.67 20.03
N ASN A 16 39.39 4.43 19.71
CA ASN A 16 39.16 3.83 18.41
C ASN A 16 37.65 3.75 18.23
N ILE A 17 37.07 4.80 17.65
CA ILE A 17 35.79 4.69 16.96
C ILE A 17 36.11 3.89 15.70
N CYS A 18 36.11 2.57 15.81
CA CYS A 18 35.91 1.70 14.67
C CYS A 18 34.48 1.98 14.18
N LEU A 19 34.35 2.95 13.28
CA LEU A 19 33.26 2.95 12.33
C LEU A 19 33.40 1.64 11.57
N PHE A 20 32.62 0.63 11.95
CA PHE A 20 32.41 -0.54 11.11
C PHE A 20 31.79 -0.03 9.83
N ALA A 21 32.61 0.19 8.80
CA ALA A 21 32.13 0.27 7.44
C ALA A 21 31.44 -1.08 7.17
N GLN A 22 30.13 -1.04 6.97
CA GLN A 22 29.38 -2.22 6.55
C GLN A 22 29.99 -2.70 5.23
N GLU A 23 30.55 -3.91 5.21
CA GLU A 23 31.06 -4.51 3.98
C GLU A 23 29.93 -4.55 2.95
N GLU A 24 30.18 -4.00 1.75
CA GLU A 24 29.21 -4.03 0.66
C GLU A 24 28.96 -5.49 0.26
N LYS A 25 27.70 -5.90 0.22
CA LYS A 25 27.36 -7.28 -0.15
C LYS A 25 27.50 -7.48 -1.65
N ILE A 26 27.78 -8.72 -2.06
CA ILE A 26 28.09 -9.06 -3.46
C ILE A 26 26.97 -8.67 -4.44
N GLY A 27 25.71 -8.72 -4.03
CA GLY A 27 24.55 -8.37 -4.87
C GLY A 27 24.30 -6.86 -4.97
N ASP A 28 24.96 -6.07 -4.12
CA ASP A 28 24.71 -4.63 -3.99
C ASP A 28 25.66 -3.79 -4.85
N VAL A 29 26.75 -4.39 -5.32
CA VAL A 29 27.76 -3.75 -6.15
C VAL A 29 27.61 -4.20 -7.59
N SER A 30 27.50 -3.25 -8.52
CA SER A 30 27.47 -3.56 -9.93
C SER A 30 28.89 -3.82 -10.46
N ASP A 31 29.09 -4.97 -11.10
CA ASP A 31 30.30 -5.29 -11.86
C ASP A 31 30.33 -4.64 -13.26
N GLY A 32 29.29 -3.85 -13.60
CA GLY A 32 29.10 -3.23 -14.91
C GLY A 32 28.54 -4.16 -15.99
N ASN A 33 28.36 -5.45 -15.71
CA ASN A 33 27.77 -6.39 -16.66
C ASN A 33 26.26 -6.13 -16.79
N ARG A 34 25.78 -6.14 -18.03
CA ARG A 34 24.35 -5.94 -18.35
C ARG A 34 23.58 -7.26 -18.43
N ALA A 35 24.27 -8.40 -18.37
CA ALA A 35 23.66 -9.70 -18.20
C ALA A 35 23.09 -9.83 -16.77
N ARG A 36 22.04 -10.63 -16.62
CA ARG A 36 21.42 -10.88 -15.32
C ARG A 36 22.19 -11.98 -14.60
N PRO A 37 22.62 -11.76 -13.34
CA PRO A 37 23.14 -12.85 -12.51
C PRO A 37 22.08 -13.94 -12.32
N VAL A 38 22.51 -15.20 -12.37
CA VAL A 38 21.64 -16.35 -12.12
C VAL A 38 21.48 -16.53 -10.62
N HIS A 39 20.24 -16.52 -10.15
CA HIS A 39 19.91 -16.76 -8.73
C HIS A 39 19.62 -18.26 -8.54
N LEU A 40 20.68 -19.07 -8.54
CA LEU A 40 20.65 -20.46 -8.13
C LEU A 40 21.29 -20.54 -6.75
N ILE A 41 20.46 -20.52 -5.70
CA ILE A 41 20.89 -20.27 -4.32
C ILE A 41 20.20 -21.22 -3.35
N LYS A 42 20.80 -21.40 -2.17
CA LYS A 42 20.13 -22.08 -1.06
C LYS A 42 19.01 -21.20 -0.50
N LEU A 43 17.91 -21.81 -0.13
CA LEU A 43 16.85 -21.16 0.63
C LEU A 43 17.20 -21.20 2.11
N ILE A 44 16.92 -20.12 2.83
CA ILE A 44 17.19 -19.96 4.25
C ILE A 44 15.88 -19.57 4.94
N ASP A 45 15.53 -20.23 6.03
CA ASP A 45 14.34 -19.94 6.82
C ASP A 45 14.55 -18.77 7.79
N HIS A 46 13.52 -18.48 8.57
CA HIS A 46 13.50 -17.38 9.54
C HIS A 46 14.43 -17.59 10.74
N ASP A 47 14.91 -18.82 10.98
CA ASP A 47 15.88 -19.14 12.02
C ASP A 47 17.33 -19.13 11.49
N SER A 48 17.54 -18.57 10.30
CA SER A 48 18.82 -18.60 9.57
C SER A 48 19.31 -20.02 9.24
N SER A 49 18.42 -21.00 9.18
CA SER A 49 18.74 -22.38 8.82
C SER A 49 18.49 -22.63 7.33
N ILE A 50 19.33 -23.45 6.71
CA ILE A 50 19.14 -23.84 5.31
C ILE A 50 17.90 -24.74 5.25
N VAL A 51 16.98 -24.45 4.33
CA VAL A 51 15.86 -25.34 4.01
C VAL A 51 16.35 -26.46 3.10
N GLU A 52 16.45 -27.66 3.65
CA GLU A 52 16.84 -28.87 2.93
C GLU A 52 15.59 -29.63 2.43
N MET A 53 15.74 -30.48 1.41
CA MET A 53 14.59 -31.14 0.74
C MET A 53 13.84 -32.16 1.62
N ASP A 54 14.46 -32.55 2.73
CA ASP A 54 14.09 -33.65 3.59
C ASP A 54 13.88 -33.21 5.04
N ASP A 55 13.83 -31.90 5.30
CA ASP A 55 13.49 -31.34 6.60
C ASP A 55 12.09 -31.77 7.05
N GLN A 56 11.95 -31.99 8.35
CA GLN A 56 10.71 -32.35 9.02
C GLN A 56 10.64 -31.65 10.39
N PRO A 57 9.80 -30.61 10.56
CA PRO A 57 8.91 -30.01 9.56
C PRO A 57 9.66 -29.19 8.50
N MET A 58 9.06 -29.02 7.33
CA MET A 58 9.54 -28.10 6.29
C MET A 58 9.20 -26.66 6.66
N MET A 59 10.24 -25.83 6.84
CA MET A 59 10.08 -24.41 7.15
C MET A 59 9.91 -23.57 5.88
N PRO A 60 9.05 -22.53 5.89
CA PRO A 60 9.02 -21.56 4.80
C PRO A 60 10.35 -20.80 4.76
N PHE A 61 10.81 -20.45 3.57
CA PHE A 61 12.01 -19.64 3.44
C PHE A 61 11.69 -18.19 3.82
N SER A 62 12.67 -17.55 4.44
CA SER A 62 12.72 -16.12 4.74
C SER A 62 13.37 -15.38 3.58
N THR A 63 12.71 -14.35 3.08
CA THR A 63 13.28 -13.42 2.11
C THR A 63 14.38 -12.57 2.73
N GLU A 64 14.26 -12.21 4.01
CA GLU A 64 15.31 -11.50 4.74
C GLU A 64 16.61 -12.30 4.72
N TYR A 65 16.59 -13.57 5.11
CA TYR A 65 17.82 -14.36 5.18
C TYR A 65 18.29 -14.88 3.81
N THR A 66 17.35 -15.36 2.98
CA THR A 66 17.68 -15.90 1.65
C THR A 66 18.28 -14.82 0.74
N CYS A 67 17.60 -13.68 0.59
CA CYS A 67 18.08 -12.59 -0.25
C CYS A 67 19.15 -11.76 0.47
N GLY A 68 19.03 -11.63 1.80
CA GLY A 68 19.98 -10.90 2.63
C GLY A 68 21.37 -11.53 2.69
N SER A 69 21.54 -12.79 2.30
CA SER A 69 22.88 -13.36 2.13
C SER A 69 23.72 -12.62 1.08
N CYS A 70 23.07 -11.99 0.09
CA CYS A 70 23.72 -11.26 -1.00
C CYS A 70 23.37 -9.76 -1.04
N HIS A 71 22.29 -9.34 -0.39
CA HIS A 71 21.78 -7.96 -0.44
C HIS A 71 21.58 -7.33 0.94
N ASP A 72 21.78 -6.02 1.06
CA ASP A 72 21.54 -5.28 2.29
C ASP A 72 20.03 -5.05 2.51
N TYR A 73 19.38 -6.06 3.10
CA TYR A 73 17.96 -6.03 3.44
C TYR A 73 17.55 -4.80 4.27
N LYS A 74 18.39 -4.39 5.23
CA LYS A 74 18.13 -3.22 6.06
C LYS A 74 18.17 -1.94 5.24
N LYS A 75 19.09 -1.80 4.28
CA LYS A 75 19.09 -0.65 3.38
C LYS A 75 17.86 -0.64 2.47
N ILE A 76 17.47 -1.81 1.96
CA ILE A 76 16.27 -2.00 1.12
C ILE A 76 14.99 -1.61 1.87
N SER A 77 14.87 -1.96 3.15
CA SER A 77 13.67 -1.70 3.96
C SER A 77 13.35 -0.22 4.20
N HIS A 78 14.26 0.69 3.83
CA HIS A 78 13.99 2.12 3.85
C HIS A 78 13.13 2.59 2.67
N GLY A 79 12.88 1.76 1.65
CA GLY A 79 12.12 2.13 0.45
C GLY A 79 10.67 2.55 0.71
N TRP A 80 10.08 3.31 -0.23
CA TRP A 80 8.73 3.91 -0.09
C TRP A 80 7.60 2.89 0.15
N HIS A 81 7.77 1.66 -0.33
CA HIS A 81 6.80 0.59 -0.13
C HIS A 81 6.86 -0.07 1.26
N PHE A 82 7.93 0.17 2.02
CA PHE A 82 8.22 -0.53 3.28
C PHE A 82 8.29 0.42 4.48
N ASN A 83 8.61 1.70 4.24
CA ASN A 83 8.92 2.66 5.32
C ASN A 83 7.69 3.40 5.90
N ALA A 84 6.47 3.02 5.52
CA ALA A 84 5.27 3.69 6.02
C ALA A 84 5.09 3.41 7.52
N GLY A 85 4.99 4.47 8.34
CA GLY A 85 4.88 4.36 9.79
C GLY A 85 6.21 4.23 10.53
N THR A 86 7.35 4.16 9.82
CA THR A 86 8.69 4.25 10.44
C THR A 86 8.90 5.65 11.01
N ALA A 87 9.46 5.72 12.23
CA ALA A 87 9.82 6.99 12.85
C ALA A 87 10.83 7.77 11.98
N ASP A 88 10.77 9.10 12.05
CA ASP A 88 11.70 10.02 11.36
C ASP A 88 11.68 10.00 9.82
N VAL A 89 10.81 9.19 9.20
CA VAL A 89 10.57 9.22 7.75
C VAL A 89 9.48 10.23 7.43
N GLN A 90 9.75 11.15 6.50
CA GLN A 90 8.77 12.11 6.02
C GLN A 90 7.60 11.40 5.32
N ASP A 91 6.38 11.82 5.62
CA ASP A 91 5.16 11.21 5.07
C ASP A 91 4.99 11.42 3.55
N GLY A 92 5.72 12.38 2.98
CA GLY A 92 5.65 12.70 1.55
C GLY A 92 4.27 13.19 1.12
N ARG A 93 4.05 13.26 -0.20
CA ARG A 93 2.77 13.71 -0.76
C ARG A 93 1.63 12.72 -0.42
N PRO A 94 0.39 13.21 -0.18
CA PRO A 94 -0.77 12.35 -0.02
C PRO A 94 -0.94 11.36 -1.18
N GLY A 95 -1.12 10.09 -0.84
CA GLY A 95 -1.30 8.99 -1.78
C GLY A 95 -2.63 8.26 -1.59
N HIS A 96 -2.78 7.12 -2.28
CA HIS A 96 -3.93 6.23 -2.08
C HIS A 96 -3.92 5.73 -0.62
N PRO A 97 -5.01 5.92 0.15
CA PRO A 97 -5.10 5.46 1.52
C PRO A 97 -5.61 4.02 1.56
N TRP A 98 -5.31 3.28 2.63
CA TRP A 98 -6.10 2.09 2.90
C TRP A 98 -7.54 2.54 3.22
N ILE A 99 -8.53 1.79 2.78
CA ILE A 99 -9.93 2.16 3.04
C ILE A 99 -10.55 1.02 3.82
N TYR A 100 -10.79 1.27 5.11
CA TYR A 100 -11.65 0.38 5.87
C TYR A 100 -13.10 0.71 5.53
N PHE A 101 -13.86 -0.31 5.15
CA PHE A 101 -15.29 -0.15 4.93
C PHE A 101 -16.07 -1.32 5.52
N ASP A 102 -17.30 -1.03 5.92
CA ASP A 102 -18.25 -2.00 6.43
C ASP A 102 -19.66 -1.50 6.11
N GLN A 103 -20.37 -2.24 5.25
CA GLN A 103 -21.67 -1.84 4.73
C GLN A 103 -22.73 -1.78 5.83
N GLN A 104 -22.71 -2.75 6.77
CA GLN A 104 -23.71 -2.86 7.83
C GLN A 104 -23.65 -1.68 8.80
N SER A 105 -22.45 -1.21 9.12
CA SER A 105 -22.26 -0.04 9.96
C SER A 105 -22.25 1.29 9.20
N SER A 106 -22.41 1.29 7.88
CA SER A 106 -22.21 2.49 7.04
C SER A 106 -20.84 3.15 7.25
N THR A 107 -19.80 2.35 7.50
CA THR A 107 -18.45 2.85 7.73
C THR A 107 -17.63 2.80 6.43
N GLN A 108 -16.93 3.88 6.11
CA GLN A 108 -15.91 4.06 5.10
C GLN A 108 -14.93 5.11 5.61
N ILE A 109 -13.75 4.70 6.04
CA ILE A 109 -12.75 5.59 6.65
C ILE A 109 -11.39 5.42 5.96
N PRO A 110 -10.76 6.52 5.48
CA PRO A 110 -9.40 6.50 5.00
C PRO A 110 -8.41 6.24 6.14
N VAL A 111 -7.64 5.18 6.03
CA VAL A 111 -6.63 4.72 6.98
C VAL A 111 -5.25 4.86 6.35
N SER A 112 -4.28 5.37 7.10
CA SER A 112 -2.90 5.48 6.64
C SER A 112 -1.91 5.30 7.78
N LEU A 113 -0.78 4.65 7.49
CA LEU A 113 0.38 4.67 8.38
C LEU A 113 1.14 6.00 8.28
N ARG A 114 0.84 6.81 7.27
CA ARG A 114 1.36 8.18 7.08
C ARG A 114 0.38 9.21 7.62
N SER A 115 0.88 10.33 8.10
CA SER A 115 0.08 11.36 8.78
C SER A 115 -0.50 12.38 7.80
N TRP A 116 -1.15 11.90 6.74
CA TRP A 116 -1.78 12.76 5.75
C TRP A 116 -3.09 13.33 6.29
N SER A 117 -3.35 14.61 5.99
CA SER A 117 -4.61 15.27 6.34
C SER A 117 -5.82 14.50 5.80
N GLY A 118 -6.84 14.30 6.63
CA GLY A 118 -8.05 13.53 6.28
C GLY A 118 -7.90 12.00 6.36
N THR A 119 -6.77 11.48 6.82
CA THR A 119 -6.59 10.05 7.13
C THR A 119 -6.47 9.80 8.62
N TYR A 120 -6.75 8.56 9.02
CA TYR A 120 -6.65 8.11 10.41
C TYR A 120 -5.61 6.98 10.53
N LYS A 121 -4.85 6.98 11.62
CA LYS A 121 -3.95 5.88 11.97
C LYS A 121 -4.78 4.64 12.31
N PRO A 122 -4.29 3.41 12.04
CA PRO A 122 -5.02 2.18 12.38
C PRO A 122 -5.47 2.13 13.84
N GLU A 123 -4.63 2.56 14.77
CA GLU A 123 -4.90 2.51 16.21
C GLU A 123 -6.05 3.44 16.62
N GLN A 124 -6.26 4.54 15.89
CA GLN A 124 -7.35 5.49 16.15
C GLN A 124 -8.73 4.90 15.88
N ILE A 125 -8.81 3.85 15.07
CA ILE A 125 -10.06 3.12 14.79
C ILE A 125 -10.08 1.74 15.47
N GLY A 126 -9.10 1.45 16.33
CA GLY A 126 -9.00 0.17 17.05
C GLY A 126 -8.37 -0.98 16.26
N LEU A 127 -7.73 -0.71 15.12
CA LEU A 127 -6.96 -1.72 14.40
C LEU A 127 -5.57 -1.87 15.01
N SER A 128 -5.27 -3.07 15.53
CA SER A 128 -3.90 -3.45 15.85
C SER A 128 -3.08 -3.66 14.58
N PRO A 129 -1.73 -3.58 14.64
CA PRO A 129 -0.88 -3.88 13.48
C PRO A 129 -1.17 -5.25 12.85
N LEU A 130 -1.42 -6.28 13.67
CA LEU A 130 -1.80 -7.62 13.18
C LEU A 130 -3.08 -7.57 12.33
N ASN A 131 -4.13 -6.92 12.84
CA ASN A 131 -5.40 -6.78 12.12
C ASN A 131 -5.26 -5.90 10.87
N PHE A 132 -4.40 -4.88 10.91
CA PHE A 132 -4.09 -4.05 9.76
C PHE A 132 -3.48 -4.87 8.62
N TYR A 133 -2.45 -5.68 8.89
CA TYR A 133 -1.83 -6.54 7.88
C TYR A 133 -2.75 -7.68 7.42
N ARG A 134 -3.61 -8.20 8.31
CA ARG A 134 -4.64 -9.16 7.89
C ARG A 134 -5.64 -8.56 6.89
N LEU A 135 -6.00 -7.29 7.07
CA LEU A 135 -6.97 -6.61 6.21
C LEU A 135 -6.35 -6.10 4.90
N PHE A 136 -5.16 -5.51 4.99
CA PHE A 136 -4.56 -4.74 3.89
C PHE A 136 -3.27 -5.33 3.33
N GLY A 137 -2.66 -6.29 4.03
CA GLY A 137 -1.41 -6.97 3.61
C GLY A 137 -1.53 -7.66 2.26
N ARG A 138 -2.75 -8.01 1.82
CA ARG A 138 -3.04 -8.59 0.50
C ARG A 138 -2.49 -7.81 -0.71
N HIS A 139 -2.31 -6.50 -0.58
CA HIS A 139 -1.76 -5.63 -1.63
C HIS A 139 -0.55 -4.85 -1.13
N MET A 140 0.18 -5.42 -0.17
CA MET A 140 1.45 -4.92 0.31
C MET A 140 2.57 -5.91 -0.04
N PRO A 141 3.77 -5.42 -0.35
CA PRO A 141 4.92 -6.29 -0.55
C PRO A 141 5.51 -6.82 0.77
N GLY A 142 4.81 -6.64 1.90
CA GLY A 142 5.30 -6.95 3.24
C GLY A 142 6.28 -5.91 3.78
N GLY A 143 6.92 -6.27 4.87
CA GLY A 143 7.87 -5.49 5.62
C GLY A 143 7.30 -4.37 6.48
N GLY A 144 8.16 -3.41 6.83
CA GLY A 144 7.78 -2.22 7.58
C GLY A 144 7.32 -2.57 8.99
N LEU A 145 6.14 -2.06 9.39
CA LEU A 145 5.59 -2.32 10.72
C LEU A 145 5.26 -3.80 11.01
N ALA A 146 5.28 -4.69 10.00
CA ALA A 146 5.06 -6.12 10.25
C ALA A 146 6.26 -6.83 10.90
N GLU A 147 7.44 -6.22 10.83
CA GLU A 147 8.73 -6.77 11.30
C GLU A 147 9.24 -6.06 12.57
N VAL A 148 8.41 -5.18 13.17
CA VAL A 148 8.81 -4.36 14.31
C VAL A 148 8.13 -4.88 15.58
N ASP A 149 8.90 -5.50 16.47
CA ASP A 149 8.39 -6.05 17.73
C ASP A 149 7.80 -4.99 18.67
N SER A 150 8.42 -3.81 18.74
CA SER A 150 8.08 -2.77 19.73
C SER A 150 6.70 -2.14 19.53
N ILE A 151 6.11 -2.28 18.35
CA ILE A 151 4.77 -1.77 18.05
C ILE A 151 3.68 -2.84 18.23
N ARG A 152 4.06 -4.09 18.52
CA ARG A 152 3.10 -5.18 18.71
C ARG A 152 2.32 -4.92 19.99
N TRP A 153 1.00 -4.89 19.86
CA TRP A 153 0.12 -4.80 21.00
C TRP A 153 0.29 -6.04 21.88
N VAL A 154 0.39 -5.85 23.20
CA VAL A 154 0.66 -6.94 24.15
C VAL A 154 -0.37 -8.07 24.00
N GLN A 155 -1.64 -7.75 23.77
CA GLN A 155 -2.70 -8.74 23.54
C GLN A 155 -2.52 -9.58 22.25
N ASN A 156 -1.66 -9.17 21.33
CA ASN A 156 -1.38 -9.89 20.08
C ASN A 156 0.03 -10.52 20.06
N ALA A 157 0.82 -10.42 21.13
CA ALA A 157 2.21 -10.87 21.13
C ALA A 157 2.34 -12.37 20.79
N PHE A 158 1.58 -13.25 21.44
CA PHE A 158 1.59 -14.68 21.13
C PHE A 158 1.03 -14.99 19.75
N ARG A 159 0.01 -14.25 19.32
CA ARG A 159 -0.56 -14.38 17.97
C ARG A 159 0.46 -14.07 16.87
N TRP A 160 1.35 -13.10 17.09
CA TRP A 160 2.46 -12.82 16.17
C TRP A 160 3.45 -13.98 16.10
N MET A 161 3.75 -14.69 17.20
CA MET A 161 4.64 -15.86 17.16
C MET A 161 4.09 -16.99 16.27
N VAL A 162 2.76 -17.18 16.32
CA VAL A 162 2.04 -18.17 15.50
C VAL A 162 2.03 -17.75 14.02
N SER A 163 1.74 -16.48 13.74
CA SER A 163 1.62 -15.93 12.39
C SER A 163 2.98 -15.77 11.69
N GLY A 164 4.01 -15.44 12.47
CA GLY A 164 5.31 -14.96 12.02
C GLY A 164 5.28 -13.55 11.47
N ASP A 165 6.45 -13.07 11.07
CA ASP A 165 6.63 -11.75 10.49
C ASP A 165 6.20 -11.76 9.03
N LEU A 166 5.62 -10.66 8.55
CA LEU A 166 5.38 -10.46 7.13
C LEU A 166 6.57 -9.70 6.55
N GLU A 167 7.62 -10.41 6.20
CA GLU A 167 8.86 -9.85 5.63
C GLU A 167 8.62 -9.17 4.28
N ILE A 168 9.58 -8.36 3.84
CA ILE A 168 9.63 -7.81 2.48
C ILE A 168 9.75 -8.97 1.48
N ASN A 169 8.65 -9.26 0.80
CA ASN A 169 8.59 -10.25 -0.25
C ASN A 169 9.31 -9.75 -1.51
N CYS A 170 10.62 -9.97 -1.61
CA CYS A 170 11.42 -9.57 -2.77
C CYS A 170 10.86 -10.11 -4.10
N LEU A 171 10.25 -11.30 -4.06
CA LEU A 171 9.70 -11.98 -5.23
C LEU A 171 8.47 -11.27 -5.79
N THR A 172 7.73 -10.53 -4.97
CA THR A 172 6.52 -9.80 -5.41
C THR A 172 6.82 -8.81 -6.56
N CYS A 173 8.04 -8.27 -6.60
CA CYS A 173 8.48 -7.35 -7.64
C CYS A 173 9.47 -8.02 -8.60
N HIS A 174 10.43 -8.77 -8.09
CA HIS A 174 11.59 -9.17 -8.90
C HIS A 174 11.42 -10.50 -9.63
N ASP A 175 10.51 -11.34 -9.19
CA ASP A 175 10.31 -12.64 -9.81
C ASP A 175 9.56 -12.48 -11.15
N ALA A 176 10.11 -13.10 -12.18
CA ALA A 176 9.53 -13.15 -13.51
C ALA A 176 9.07 -14.56 -13.87
N GLU A 177 8.98 -15.47 -12.91
CA GLU A 177 8.38 -16.79 -13.11
C GLU A 177 6.85 -16.70 -13.21
N PHE A 178 6.27 -17.40 -14.17
CA PHE A 178 4.82 -17.40 -14.38
C PHE A 178 4.03 -18.07 -13.26
N SER A 179 4.69 -18.88 -12.43
CA SER A 179 4.10 -19.52 -11.26
C SER A 179 4.09 -18.62 -10.03
N ASN A 180 4.65 -17.41 -10.10
CA ASN A 180 4.50 -16.45 -9.03
C ASN A 180 3.04 -16.01 -8.92
N ASP A 181 2.46 -16.17 -7.73
CA ASP A 181 1.03 -15.95 -7.50
C ASP A 181 0.79 -14.94 -6.36
N HIS A 182 0.61 -13.68 -6.74
CA HIS A 182 0.23 -12.61 -5.82
C HIS A 182 -1.14 -12.80 -5.17
N ALA A 183 -2.08 -13.50 -5.84
CA ALA A 183 -3.38 -13.81 -5.27
C ALA A 183 -3.26 -14.86 -4.16
N GLU A 184 -2.32 -15.80 -4.31
CA GLU A 184 -1.99 -16.75 -3.25
C GLU A 184 -1.31 -16.05 -2.07
N TYR A 185 -0.34 -15.16 -2.31
CA TYR A 185 0.22 -14.29 -1.25
C TYR A 185 -0.90 -13.61 -0.45
N ALA A 186 -1.85 -12.99 -1.16
CA ALA A 186 -2.99 -12.31 -0.56
C ALA A 186 -3.87 -13.27 0.27
N SER A 187 -4.14 -14.48 -0.23
CA SER A 187 -4.86 -15.54 0.49
C SER A 187 -4.18 -15.91 1.81
N GLN A 188 -2.85 -16.07 1.78
CA GLN A 188 -2.05 -16.42 2.95
C GLN A 188 -2.05 -15.31 4.01
N THR A 189 -1.96 -14.04 3.60
CA THR A 189 -2.10 -12.91 4.56
C THR A 189 -3.46 -12.91 5.26
N GLY A 190 -4.55 -13.25 4.56
CA GLY A 190 -5.89 -13.37 5.15
C GLY A 190 -6.07 -14.55 6.11
N ARG A 191 -5.20 -15.57 6.00
CA ARG A 191 -5.08 -16.71 6.92
C ARG A 191 -4.12 -16.46 8.08
N GLU A 192 -3.58 -15.24 8.20
CA GLU A 192 -2.52 -14.86 9.15
C GLU A 192 -1.23 -15.67 8.94
N ASN A 193 -1.03 -16.31 7.77
CA ASN A 193 0.15 -17.10 7.44
C ASN A 193 1.31 -16.19 7.00
N PHE A 194 1.63 -15.17 7.78
CA PHE A 194 2.54 -14.09 7.37
C PHE A 194 3.94 -14.60 6.99
N ARG A 195 4.59 -15.44 7.80
CA ARG A 195 5.91 -16.00 7.45
C ARG A 195 5.89 -16.98 6.27
N TRP A 196 4.73 -17.53 5.91
CA TRP A 196 4.61 -18.46 4.79
C TRP A 196 4.20 -17.76 3.48
N ALA A 197 3.78 -16.50 3.52
CA ALA A 197 3.13 -15.84 2.40
C ALA A 197 4.04 -15.76 1.15
N ALA A 198 5.31 -15.37 1.33
CA ALA A 198 6.28 -15.32 0.23
C ALA A 198 6.60 -16.72 -0.33
N THR A 199 6.72 -17.72 0.56
CA THR A 199 6.93 -19.11 0.16
C THR A 199 5.77 -19.65 -0.67
N ALA A 200 4.53 -19.41 -0.26
CA ALA A 200 3.34 -19.86 -1.01
C ALA A 200 3.24 -19.22 -2.40
N ALA A 201 3.57 -17.93 -2.49
CA ALA A 201 3.44 -17.15 -3.71
C ALA A 201 4.57 -17.43 -4.72
N SER A 202 5.69 -18.00 -4.29
CA SER A 202 6.89 -18.17 -5.11
C SER A 202 6.78 -19.19 -6.26
N GLY A 203 5.76 -20.05 -6.22
CA GLY A 203 5.61 -21.15 -7.17
C GLY A 203 6.59 -22.32 -6.98
N ILE A 204 7.49 -22.27 -5.99
CA ILE A 204 8.40 -23.38 -5.64
C ILE A 204 7.84 -24.27 -4.52
N ALA A 205 6.81 -23.81 -3.81
CA ALA A 205 6.17 -24.54 -2.73
C ALA A 205 4.66 -24.25 -2.68
N ALA A 206 3.90 -25.21 -2.17
CA ALA A 206 2.52 -25.00 -1.75
C ALA A 206 2.47 -24.77 -0.23
N VAL A 207 1.54 -23.93 0.23
CA VAL A 207 1.30 -23.71 1.67
C VAL A 207 -0.16 -23.99 1.99
N GLU A 208 -0.38 -24.91 2.92
CA GLU A 208 -1.70 -25.26 3.41
C GLU A 208 -1.91 -24.76 4.84
N GLY A 209 -3.15 -24.85 5.33
CA GLY A 209 -3.48 -24.50 6.71
C GLY A 209 -3.60 -23.01 6.96
N SER A 210 -3.76 -22.65 8.23
CA SER A 210 -4.14 -21.31 8.65
C SER A 210 -3.68 -21.07 10.09
N ALA A 211 -2.72 -20.16 10.27
CA ALA A 211 -2.25 -19.64 11.54
C ALA A 211 -3.40 -18.99 12.31
N ARG A 212 -4.32 -18.32 11.59
CA ARG A 212 -5.52 -17.73 12.17
C ARG A 212 -6.34 -18.75 12.96
N ASP A 213 -6.44 -19.97 12.45
CA ASP A 213 -7.25 -21.01 13.08
C ASP A 213 -6.55 -21.63 14.30
N MET A 214 -5.24 -21.48 14.45
CA MET A 214 -4.46 -22.02 15.56
C MET A 214 -4.66 -21.23 16.86
N PRO A 215 -4.53 -21.88 18.03
CA PRO A 215 -4.49 -21.19 19.31
C PRO A 215 -3.18 -20.38 19.43
N ASP A 216 -3.19 -19.33 20.25
CA ASP A 216 -2.02 -18.49 20.51
C ASP A 216 -0.82 -19.25 21.12
N THR A 217 -1.07 -20.43 21.69
CA THR A 217 -0.06 -21.33 22.27
C THR A 217 0.52 -22.32 21.26
N TYR A 218 0.13 -22.24 19.99
CA TYR A 218 0.62 -23.14 18.96
C TYR A 218 2.12 -22.93 18.72
N ASP A 219 2.86 -24.04 18.71
CA ASP A 219 4.30 -24.08 18.43
C ASP A 219 4.56 -24.87 17.14
N ILE A 220 5.16 -24.19 16.15
CA ILE A 220 5.48 -24.75 14.83
C ILE A 220 6.52 -25.88 14.91
N TYR A 221 7.43 -25.85 15.90
CA TYR A 221 8.52 -26.82 16.02
C TYR A 221 8.10 -28.09 16.75
N SER A 222 7.01 -28.03 17.53
CA SER A 222 6.48 -29.18 18.25
C SER A 222 6.04 -30.31 17.30
N GLY A 223 5.81 -30.01 16.02
CA GLY A 223 5.30 -30.96 15.03
C GLY A 223 3.88 -31.47 15.34
N ALA A 224 3.26 -30.98 16.41
CA ALA A 224 1.94 -31.40 16.84
C ALA A 224 0.89 -30.90 15.84
N SER A 225 0.07 -31.82 15.34
CA SER A 225 -1.18 -31.44 14.68
C SER A 225 -2.06 -30.70 15.68
N SER A 226 -2.81 -29.70 15.21
CA SER A 226 -3.86 -29.10 16.03
C SER A 226 -4.83 -30.19 16.49
N ASP A 227 -4.94 -30.37 17.81
CA ASP A 227 -5.96 -31.24 18.42
C ASP A 227 -7.39 -30.74 18.17
N ILE A 228 -7.54 -29.55 17.56
CA ILE A 228 -8.83 -28.94 17.23
C ILE A 228 -9.36 -29.53 15.91
N PRO A 229 -10.52 -30.23 15.92
CA PRO A 229 -11.08 -30.84 14.73
C PRO A 229 -11.33 -29.83 13.60
N GLY A 230 -10.94 -30.20 12.38
CA GLY A 230 -11.16 -29.41 11.17
C GLY A 230 -10.23 -28.21 10.98
N LYS A 231 -9.29 -27.98 11.91
CA LYS A 231 -8.29 -26.91 11.82
C LYS A 231 -6.92 -27.47 11.46
N VAL A 232 -6.32 -26.91 10.42
CA VAL A 232 -5.03 -27.38 9.89
C VAL A 232 -3.99 -26.31 10.13
N ALA A 233 -2.91 -26.67 10.82
CA ALA A 233 -1.77 -25.80 11.05
C ALA A 233 -1.05 -25.44 9.75
N PRO A 234 -0.47 -24.24 9.64
CA PRO A 234 0.25 -23.81 8.45
C PRO A 234 1.49 -24.68 8.18
N ARG A 235 1.63 -25.17 6.96
CA ARG A 235 2.75 -26.05 6.55
C ARG A 235 3.18 -25.77 5.11
N ALA A 236 4.48 -25.77 4.86
CA ALA A 236 5.05 -25.64 3.53
C ALA A 236 5.35 -27.03 2.91
N PHE A 237 5.10 -27.16 1.62
CA PHE A 237 5.37 -28.34 0.82
C PHE A 237 6.15 -27.93 -0.44
N TYR A 238 7.46 -28.07 -0.40
CA TYR A 238 8.32 -27.74 -1.53
C TYR A 238 8.25 -28.80 -2.63
N ASP A 239 8.27 -28.34 -3.88
CA ASP A 239 8.50 -29.22 -5.02
C ASP A 239 9.99 -29.61 -5.06
N LYS A 240 10.28 -30.85 -4.66
CA LYS A 240 11.64 -31.40 -4.61
C LYS A 240 12.35 -31.36 -5.96
N SER A 241 11.62 -31.34 -7.08
CA SER A 241 12.22 -31.24 -8.41
C SER A 241 12.85 -29.87 -8.70
N ARG A 242 12.52 -28.85 -7.90
CA ARG A 242 13.06 -27.49 -7.99
C ARG A 242 14.47 -27.36 -7.41
N PHE A 243 14.89 -28.33 -6.61
CA PHE A 243 16.19 -28.30 -5.95
C PHE A 243 17.20 -29.12 -6.75
N ASN A 244 18.42 -28.59 -6.86
CA ASN A 244 19.53 -29.35 -7.42
C ASN A 244 20.22 -30.24 -6.36
N ARG A 245 21.26 -30.99 -6.76
CA ARG A 245 21.99 -31.90 -5.85
C ARG A 245 22.73 -31.22 -4.68
N LYS A 246 22.80 -29.88 -4.68
CA LYS A 246 23.39 -29.06 -3.60
C LYS A 246 22.32 -28.37 -2.75
N SER A 247 21.05 -28.73 -2.94
CA SER A 247 19.89 -28.09 -2.31
C SER A 247 19.75 -26.60 -2.67
N GLU A 248 20.21 -26.22 -3.85
CA GLU A 248 19.99 -24.88 -4.39
C GLU A 248 18.75 -24.87 -5.28
N VAL A 249 17.98 -23.80 -5.21
CA VAL A 249 16.78 -23.54 -6.01
C VAL A 249 17.04 -22.39 -6.96
N PHE A 250 16.57 -22.53 -8.20
CA PHE A 250 16.58 -21.44 -9.17
C PHE A 250 15.37 -20.52 -8.94
N LEU A 251 15.65 -19.23 -8.76
CA LEU A 251 14.67 -18.15 -8.70
C LEU A 251 14.83 -17.25 -9.93
N LYS A 252 13.74 -16.98 -10.67
CA LYS A 252 13.80 -16.19 -11.91
C LYS A 252 13.74 -14.68 -11.61
N ILE A 253 14.77 -14.19 -10.94
CA ILE A 253 14.90 -12.79 -10.51
C ILE A 253 15.32 -11.88 -11.66
N THR A 254 14.71 -10.71 -11.75
CA THR A 254 14.99 -9.70 -12.78
C THR A 254 15.25 -8.32 -12.18
N ARG A 255 16.25 -7.63 -12.73
CA ARG A 255 16.53 -6.23 -12.36
C ARG A 255 15.50 -5.25 -12.95
N LYS A 256 15.08 -5.49 -14.20
CA LYS A 256 13.97 -4.74 -14.83
C LYS A 256 12.69 -5.48 -14.49
N VAL A 257 12.03 -5.03 -13.41
CA VAL A 257 10.77 -5.58 -12.89
C VAL A 257 9.70 -5.60 -14.00
N PRO A 258 8.98 -6.72 -14.19
CA PRO A 258 7.83 -6.79 -15.09
C PRO A 258 6.66 -5.89 -14.62
N ASP A 259 5.96 -5.25 -15.55
CA ASP A 259 4.89 -4.29 -15.24
C ASP A 259 3.68 -4.97 -14.57
N GLU A 260 3.41 -6.23 -14.92
CA GLU A 260 2.34 -7.04 -14.33
C GLU A 260 2.46 -7.16 -12.80
N ASN A 261 3.68 -7.19 -12.28
CA ASN A 261 3.94 -7.24 -10.84
C ASN A 261 3.50 -5.93 -10.15
N CYS A 262 3.70 -4.79 -10.82
CA CYS A 262 3.19 -3.50 -10.34
C CYS A 262 1.66 -3.45 -10.42
N TYR A 263 1.09 -3.95 -11.52
CA TYR A 263 -0.35 -3.89 -11.77
C TYR A 263 -1.19 -4.68 -10.79
N PHE A 264 -0.65 -5.70 -10.11
CA PHE A 264 -1.40 -6.39 -9.06
C PHE A 264 -1.88 -5.40 -7.98
N CYS A 265 -1.03 -4.47 -7.55
CA CYS A 265 -1.35 -3.47 -6.52
C CYS A 265 -1.81 -2.11 -7.09
N HIS A 266 -1.39 -1.74 -8.31
CA HIS A 266 -1.63 -0.41 -8.87
C HIS A 266 -2.70 -0.33 -9.96
N SER A 267 -3.44 -1.42 -10.23
CA SER A 267 -4.52 -1.38 -11.23
C SER A 267 -5.72 -0.56 -10.78
N THR A 268 -6.33 0.11 -11.76
CA THR A 268 -7.61 0.82 -11.62
C THR A 268 -8.57 0.38 -12.72
N GLN A 269 -9.82 0.10 -12.37
CA GLN A 269 -10.88 -0.28 -13.28
C GLN A 269 -11.91 0.85 -13.37
N SER A 270 -12.27 1.25 -14.60
CA SER A 270 -13.37 2.17 -14.87
C SER A 270 -14.73 1.53 -14.61
N MET A 271 -15.62 2.23 -13.91
CA MET A 271 -17.03 1.84 -13.77
C MET A 271 -17.92 2.54 -14.79
N ASN A 272 -17.35 3.28 -15.76
CA ASN A 272 -18.10 3.88 -16.86
C ASN A 272 -18.74 2.76 -17.70
N PRO A 273 -20.08 2.76 -17.91
CA PRO A 273 -20.74 1.74 -18.70
C PRO A 273 -20.25 1.59 -20.14
N ASP A 274 -19.78 2.69 -20.75
CA ASP A 274 -19.29 2.71 -22.13
C ASP A 274 -17.84 2.21 -22.26
N ASN A 275 -17.11 2.14 -21.13
CA ASN A 275 -15.70 1.75 -21.07
C ASN A 275 -15.47 0.67 -20.00
N LYS A 276 -16.35 -0.34 -19.96
CA LYS A 276 -16.30 -1.43 -18.97
C LYS A 276 -15.17 -2.43 -19.23
N GLU A 277 -14.85 -2.68 -20.50
CA GLU A 277 -13.91 -3.72 -20.91
C GLU A 277 -12.51 -3.16 -21.10
N ARG A 278 -11.48 -3.93 -20.71
CA ARG A 278 -10.08 -3.49 -20.78
C ARG A 278 -9.67 -3.06 -22.19
N TRP A 279 -10.16 -3.75 -23.22
CA TRP A 279 -9.81 -3.48 -24.62
C TRP A 279 -10.46 -2.20 -25.19
N HIS A 280 -11.43 -1.60 -24.48
CA HIS A 280 -12.00 -0.30 -24.86
C HIS A 280 -11.05 0.88 -24.54
N SER A 281 -10.03 0.65 -23.69
CA SER A 281 -8.99 1.63 -23.38
C SER A 281 -7.69 1.29 -24.11
N ASN A 282 -7.00 2.31 -24.62
CA ASN A 282 -5.65 2.13 -25.15
C ASN A 282 -4.62 1.89 -24.03
N GLY A 283 -4.96 2.14 -22.76
CA GLY A 283 -3.99 2.09 -21.65
C GLY A 283 -3.00 3.26 -21.68
N ASP A 284 -1.89 3.12 -20.94
CA ASP A 284 -0.86 4.15 -20.83
C ASP A 284 0.01 4.25 -22.10
N VAL A 285 0.11 5.46 -22.66
CA VAL A 285 0.89 5.73 -23.87
C VAL A 285 2.37 5.38 -23.75
N HIS A 286 2.97 5.51 -22.56
CA HIS A 286 4.39 5.22 -22.36
C HIS A 286 4.64 3.71 -22.36
N LEU A 287 3.74 2.94 -21.75
CA LEU A 287 3.83 1.48 -21.75
C LEU A 287 3.60 0.92 -23.15
N ASN A 288 2.64 1.49 -23.90
CA ASN A 288 2.44 1.15 -25.32
C ASN A 288 3.65 1.50 -26.19
N ALA A 289 4.43 2.51 -25.80
CA ALA A 289 5.69 2.87 -26.46
C ALA A 289 6.87 1.97 -26.04
N GLY A 290 6.64 0.96 -25.20
CA GLY A 290 7.64 -0.02 -24.77
C GLY A 290 8.43 0.37 -23.52
N MET A 291 8.04 1.44 -22.82
CA MET A 291 8.56 1.71 -21.48
C MET A 291 7.95 0.73 -20.48
N ALA A 292 8.69 0.44 -19.41
CA ALA A 292 8.17 -0.23 -18.22
C ALA A 292 7.91 0.80 -17.11
N CYS A 293 7.13 0.43 -16.10
CA CYS A 293 6.90 1.24 -14.90
C CYS A 293 8.23 1.73 -14.30
N VAL A 294 9.21 0.83 -14.20
CA VAL A 294 10.55 1.11 -13.64
C VAL A 294 11.45 1.96 -14.54
N ASP A 295 11.05 2.28 -15.77
CA ASP A 295 11.80 3.23 -16.60
C ASP A 295 11.57 4.67 -16.13
N CYS A 296 10.41 4.96 -15.51
CA CYS A 296 10.08 6.23 -14.84
C CYS A 296 10.29 6.12 -13.32
N HIS A 297 9.74 5.07 -12.70
CA HIS A 297 9.85 4.79 -11.27
C HIS A 297 11.19 4.10 -10.97
N ARG A 298 12.26 4.89 -10.84
CA ARG A 298 13.62 4.40 -10.59
C ARG A 298 14.04 4.61 -9.14
N HIS A 299 14.95 3.75 -8.67
CA HIS A 299 15.57 3.85 -7.35
C HIS A 299 16.99 3.28 -7.36
N GLY A 300 17.74 3.58 -6.30
CA GLY A 300 18.98 2.88 -5.96
C GLY A 300 18.71 1.67 -5.09
N LEU A 301 19.76 1.15 -4.44
CA LEU A 301 19.67 0.02 -3.51
C LEU A 301 18.75 0.30 -2.30
N ASP A 302 18.57 1.56 -1.94
CA ASP A 302 17.67 2.02 -0.87
C ASP A 302 16.18 1.84 -1.17
N HIS A 303 15.83 1.45 -2.40
CA HIS A 303 14.45 1.32 -2.85
C HIS A 303 13.59 2.59 -2.68
N GLN A 304 14.24 3.76 -2.67
CA GLN A 304 13.57 5.06 -2.70
C GLN A 304 13.06 5.35 -4.11
N MET A 305 11.95 4.68 -4.45
CA MET A 305 11.26 4.79 -5.74
C MET A 305 10.90 6.23 -6.06
N THR A 306 11.40 6.74 -7.18
CA THR A 306 10.99 8.05 -7.73
C THR A 306 9.51 7.99 -8.11
N ARG A 307 8.73 9.00 -7.76
CA ARG A 307 7.27 9.05 -7.99
C ARG A 307 6.86 10.10 -9.04
N GLY A 308 7.84 10.68 -9.74
CA GLY A 308 7.64 11.62 -10.85
C GLY A 308 7.10 13.00 -10.44
N GLY A 309 7.14 13.32 -9.14
CA GLY A 309 6.71 14.62 -8.62
C GLY A 309 7.80 15.69 -8.75
N LYS A 310 7.42 16.94 -9.05
CA LYS A 310 8.36 18.07 -9.10
C LYS A 310 9.12 18.29 -7.78
N ASN A 311 8.54 17.89 -6.64
CA ASN A 311 9.20 17.95 -5.31
C ASN A 311 10.37 16.95 -5.15
N GLU A 312 10.47 15.94 -6.01
CA GLU A 312 11.49 14.88 -5.95
C GLU A 312 12.61 15.10 -6.98
N ALA A 313 12.53 16.20 -7.74
CA ALA A 313 13.46 16.61 -8.78
C ALA A 313 14.70 17.33 -8.21
N SER A 314 15.22 16.90 -7.06
CA SER A 314 16.38 17.52 -6.41
C SER A 314 17.71 17.19 -7.10
N GLU A 315 17.77 16.06 -7.82
CA GLU A 315 18.96 15.59 -8.53
C GLU A 315 18.72 15.59 -10.05
N PRO A 316 19.75 15.78 -10.90
CA PRO A 316 19.57 15.81 -12.36
C PRO A 316 18.86 14.58 -12.92
N VAL A 317 19.14 13.40 -12.37
CA VAL A 317 18.51 12.14 -12.81
C VAL A 317 17.04 12.10 -12.43
N THR A 318 16.66 12.46 -11.19
CA THR A 318 15.25 12.43 -10.78
C THR A 318 14.44 13.56 -11.43
N ALA A 319 15.05 14.73 -11.66
CA ALA A 319 14.44 15.82 -12.42
C ALA A 319 14.08 15.40 -13.85
N SER A 320 14.94 14.56 -14.46
CA SER A 320 14.69 13.95 -15.78
C SER A 320 13.54 12.92 -15.82
N LEU A 321 12.96 12.54 -14.68
CA LEU A 321 11.89 11.54 -14.55
C LEU A 321 10.51 12.18 -14.29
N THR A 322 10.38 13.47 -14.62
CA THR A 322 9.12 14.21 -14.61
C THR A 322 8.61 14.41 -16.05
N CYS A 323 7.33 14.76 -16.23
CA CYS A 323 6.80 15.10 -17.54
C CYS A 323 7.64 16.19 -18.21
N GLU A 324 7.94 17.27 -17.48
CA GLU A 324 8.78 18.36 -17.98
C GLU A 324 10.21 17.91 -18.26
N GLY A 325 10.83 17.11 -17.37
CA GLY A 325 12.18 16.60 -17.57
C GLY A 325 12.36 15.81 -18.86
N CYS A 326 11.38 14.98 -19.21
CA CYS A 326 11.38 14.20 -20.45
C CYS A 326 11.01 15.04 -21.69
N HIS A 327 10.01 15.91 -21.59
CA HIS A 327 9.38 16.55 -22.75
C HIS A 327 9.80 18.02 -22.99
N LEU A 328 10.12 18.76 -21.93
CA LEU A 328 10.26 20.22 -21.92
C LEU A 328 11.58 20.62 -21.24
N GLY A 329 12.68 20.56 -21.99
CA GLY A 329 13.99 21.01 -21.52
C GLY A 329 15.00 21.20 -22.64
N GLU A 330 16.17 21.70 -22.28
CA GLU A 330 17.33 21.87 -23.17
C GLU A 330 18.53 21.04 -22.72
N THR A 331 18.33 20.20 -21.70
CA THR A 331 19.39 19.35 -21.17
C THR A 331 19.60 18.14 -22.10
N PRO A 332 20.80 17.52 -22.09
CA PRO A 332 21.02 16.25 -22.78
C PRO A 332 20.13 15.09 -22.30
N LEU A 333 19.43 15.26 -21.17
CA LEU A 333 18.48 14.27 -20.63
C LEU A 333 17.05 14.48 -21.18
N THR A 334 16.77 15.59 -21.85
CA THR A 334 15.48 15.81 -22.52
C THR A 334 15.37 14.92 -23.75
N GLY A 335 14.17 14.40 -24.03
CA GLY A 335 13.94 13.42 -25.10
C GLY A 335 14.32 11.99 -24.72
N LYS A 336 14.58 11.73 -23.43
CA LYS A 336 14.87 10.40 -22.88
C LYS A 336 13.81 9.39 -23.30
N SER A 337 14.25 8.17 -23.62
CA SER A 337 13.38 7.10 -24.12
C SER A 337 12.58 7.46 -25.38
N GLY A 338 13.04 8.45 -26.17
CA GLY A 338 12.34 8.90 -27.37
C GLY A 338 11.16 9.83 -27.08
N ALA A 339 11.10 10.45 -25.90
CA ALA A 339 10.03 11.38 -25.55
C ALA A 339 9.94 12.55 -26.55
N PRO A 340 8.78 12.78 -27.19
CA PRO A 340 8.62 13.88 -28.13
C PRO A 340 8.58 15.22 -27.42
N ARG A 341 9.05 16.29 -28.08
CA ARG A 341 8.81 17.66 -27.61
C ARG A 341 7.40 18.09 -28.04
N PRO A 342 6.51 18.48 -27.11
CA PRO A 342 5.16 18.85 -27.46
C PRO A 342 5.09 20.31 -27.93
N ASP A 343 4.36 20.56 -29.04
CA ASP A 343 4.14 21.91 -29.56
C ASP A 343 3.08 22.69 -28.75
N HIS A 344 2.10 21.98 -28.17
CA HIS A 344 0.92 22.53 -27.51
C HIS A 344 0.26 23.71 -28.26
N ALA A 345 0.20 23.63 -29.59
CA ALA A 345 -0.30 24.71 -30.44
C ALA A 345 -1.75 25.10 -30.06
N GLY A 346 -1.98 26.38 -29.81
CA GLY A 346 -3.29 26.93 -29.48
C GLY A 346 -3.69 26.84 -28.01
N ILE A 347 -2.85 26.28 -27.13
CA ILE A 347 -3.12 26.25 -25.68
C ILE A 347 -2.66 27.57 -25.05
N PRO A 348 -3.54 28.31 -24.34
CA PRO A 348 -3.17 29.54 -23.66
C PRO A 348 -2.10 29.33 -22.58
N PRO A 349 -1.11 30.23 -22.43
CA PRO A 349 -0.03 30.09 -21.44
C PRO A 349 -0.51 29.84 -20.00
N VAL A 350 -1.63 30.44 -19.59
CA VAL A 350 -2.24 30.27 -18.26
C VAL A 350 -2.51 28.81 -17.91
N HIS A 351 -2.73 27.91 -18.88
CA HIS A 351 -2.93 26.49 -18.58
C HIS A 351 -1.66 25.84 -18.01
N PHE A 352 -0.47 26.28 -18.42
CA PHE A 352 0.79 25.74 -17.89
C PHE A 352 1.15 26.32 -16.52
N GLU A 353 0.58 27.49 -16.19
CA GLU A 353 0.70 28.12 -14.87
C GLU A 353 -0.25 27.46 -13.88
N GLU A 354 -1.52 27.30 -14.27
CA GLU A 354 -2.62 26.90 -13.39
C GLU A 354 -2.95 25.41 -13.42
N MET A 355 -2.40 24.61 -14.34
CA MET A 355 -2.72 23.18 -14.45
C MET A 355 -1.47 22.31 -14.54
N THR A 356 -1.56 21.10 -13.99
CA THR A 356 -0.53 20.08 -14.18
C THR A 356 -0.63 19.44 -15.57
N CYS A 357 0.46 18.86 -16.07
CA CYS A 357 0.41 18.08 -17.32
C CYS A 357 -0.63 16.95 -17.23
N THR A 358 -0.79 16.35 -16.04
CA THR A 358 -1.74 15.25 -15.80
C THR A 358 -3.20 15.70 -15.93
N SER A 359 -3.53 16.99 -15.77
CA SER A 359 -4.89 17.48 -16.00
C SER A 359 -5.40 17.20 -17.40
N CYS A 360 -4.57 17.44 -18.42
CA CYS A 360 -4.94 17.15 -19.80
C CYS A 360 -4.65 15.69 -20.17
N HIS A 361 -3.61 15.10 -19.59
CA HIS A 361 -3.05 13.84 -20.07
C HIS A 361 -3.35 12.60 -19.24
N SER A 362 -3.91 12.65 -18.03
CA SER A 362 -4.05 11.47 -17.18
C SER A 362 -5.48 11.11 -16.80
N GLY A 363 -5.73 9.82 -16.61
CA GLY A 363 -6.98 9.27 -16.08
C GLY A 363 -8.07 9.07 -17.14
N GLN A 364 -9.33 9.02 -16.72
CA GLN A 364 -10.48 8.91 -17.64
C GLN A 364 -10.92 10.27 -18.18
N TRP A 365 -11.46 10.32 -19.39
CA TRP A 365 -12.06 11.56 -19.88
C TRP A 365 -13.25 11.93 -18.99
N PRO A 366 -13.33 13.19 -18.51
CA PRO A 366 -14.48 13.62 -17.75
C PRO A 366 -15.73 13.60 -18.62
N VAL A 367 -16.85 13.23 -18.00
CA VAL A 367 -18.20 13.32 -18.59
C VAL A 367 -19.06 14.23 -17.70
N ALA A 368 -20.33 14.44 -18.05
CA ALA A 368 -21.22 15.33 -17.31
C ALA A 368 -21.37 14.94 -15.83
N ASP A 369 -21.48 13.65 -15.55
CA ASP A 369 -21.54 13.11 -14.19
C ASP A 369 -20.19 12.55 -13.73
N VAL A 370 -19.87 12.71 -12.45
CA VAL A 370 -18.66 12.12 -11.88
C VAL A 370 -18.71 10.60 -11.99
N GLN A 371 -17.63 10.01 -12.51
CA GLN A 371 -17.54 8.56 -12.68
C GLN A 371 -17.01 7.90 -11.41
N ARG A 372 -17.05 6.56 -11.40
CA ARG A 372 -16.47 5.76 -10.32
C ARG A 372 -15.37 4.87 -10.84
N VAL A 373 -14.44 4.55 -9.95
CA VAL A 373 -13.37 3.57 -10.21
C VAL A 373 -13.28 2.55 -9.09
N LYS A 374 -12.78 1.36 -9.44
CA LYS A 374 -12.28 0.38 -8.48
C LYS A 374 -10.76 0.35 -8.55
N THR A 375 -10.07 0.32 -7.42
CA THR A 375 -8.62 0.15 -7.36
C THR A 375 -8.25 -1.20 -6.74
N SER A 376 -7.11 -1.77 -7.11
CA SER A 376 -6.60 -3.01 -6.53
C SER A 376 -6.56 -2.98 -5.00
N SER A 377 -5.90 -1.99 -4.41
CA SER A 377 -5.76 -1.88 -2.94
C SER A 377 -7.11 -1.80 -2.20
N ALA A 378 -8.09 -1.07 -2.77
CA ALA A 378 -9.38 -0.86 -2.12
C ALA A 378 -10.38 -2.02 -2.34
N HIS A 379 -10.33 -2.67 -3.50
CA HIS A 379 -11.36 -3.64 -3.94
C HIS A 379 -10.83 -5.07 -4.09
N GLY A 380 -9.54 -5.30 -3.89
CA GLY A 380 -8.93 -6.62 -4.03
C GLY A 380 -8.70 -7.06 -5.48
N LEU A 381 -8.66 -6.14 -6.46
CA LEU A 381 -8.50 -6.52 -7.87
C LEU A 381 -7.25 -7.39 -8.06
N GLY A 382 -7.35 -8.40 -8.93
CA GLY A 382 -6.31 -9.42 -9.13
C GLY A 382 -6.48 -10.67 -8.27
N MET A 383 -7.22 -10.61 -7.16
CA MET A 383 -7.48 -11.78 -6.32
C MET A 383 -8.57 -12.70 -6.89
N HIS A 384 -8.49 -13.98 -6.56
CA HIS A 384 -9.55 -14.95 -6.83
C HIS A 384 -10.78 -14.70 -5.93
N GLY A 385 -11.98 -14.91 -6.49
CA GLY A 385 -13.22 -14.84 -5.72
C GLY A 385 -13.72 -13.43 -5.36
N ILE A 386 -13.13 -12.37 -5.89
CA ILE A 386 -13.62 -11.01 -5.63
C ILE A 386 -15.00 -10.75 -6.24
N VAL A 387 -15.79 -9.95 -5.55
CA VAL A 387 -17.09 -9.51 -6.04
C VAL A 387 -16.89 -8.46 -7.15
N LYS A 388 -17.30 -8.78 -8.37
CA LYS A 388 -17.07 -7.93 -9.55
C LYS A 388 -18.15 -6.87 -9.78
N SER A 389 -19.14 -6.77 -8.90
CA SER A 389 -20.28 -5.84 -9.05
C SER A 389 -19.81 -4.39 -9.32
N PRO A 390 -20.50 -3.64 -10.19
CA PRO A 390 -20.27 -2.20 -10.37
C PRO A 390 -20.57 -1.36 -9.12
N THR A 391 -21.41 -1.87 -8.21
CA THR A 391 -21.81 -1.17 -6.98
C THR A 391 -20.92 -1.48 -5.79
N MET A 392 -19.91 -2.34 -5.93
CA MET A 392 -19.02 -2.74 -4.84
C MET A 392 -18.44 -1.52 -4.09
N LEU A 393 -18.48 -1.60 -2.76
CA LEU A 393 -17.84 -0.64 -1.86
C LEU A 393 -16.32 -0.91 -1.77
N PRO A 394 -15.49 0.12 -1.51
CA PRO A 394 -15.83 1.53 -1.32
C PRO A 394 -16.13 2.28 -2.63
N HIS A 395 -16.96 3.32 -2.61
CA HIS A 395 -17.19 4.13 -3.82
C HIS A 395 -16.14 5.23 -3.94
N ILE A 396 -15.28 5.09 -4.95
CA ILE A 396 -14.23 6.08 -5.28
C ILE A 396 -14.66 6.87 -6.51
N ALA A 397 -14.81 8.19 -6.35
CA ALA A 397 -15.13 9.12 -7.43
C ALA A 397 -13.86 9.46 -8.23
N SER A 398 -13.97 9.54 -9.56
CA SER A 398 -12.84 9.80 -10.46
C SER A 398 -13.29 10.16 -11.88
N PRO A 399 -12.55 11.01 -12.63
CA PRO A 399 -11.61 11.99 -12.09
C PRO A 399 -12.37 13.16 -11.45
N VAL A 400 -11.81 13.75 -10.39
CA VAL A 400 -12.23 15.04 -9.85
C VAL A 400 -11.05 16.01 -9.99
N PHE A 401 -11.28 17.18 -10.56
CA PHE A 401 -10.23 18.20 -10.71
C PHE A 401 -10.23 19.12 -9.50
N VAL A 402 -9.10 19.18 -8.81
CA VAL A 402 -8.93 20.03 -7.62
C VAL A 402 -7.59 20.75 -7.68
N GLU A 403 -7.49 21.87 -6.97
CA GLU A 403 -6.22 22.56 -6.75
C GLU A 403 -5.33 21.73 -5.81
N ASN A 404 -4.06 21.59 -6.18
CA ASN A 404 -3.05 20.97 -5.34
C ASN A 404 -2.40 21.98 -4.39
N ASP A 405 -1.39 21.52 -3.64
CA ASP A 405 -0.62 22.33 -2.69
C ASP A 405 0.15 23.49 -3.34
N ARG A 406 0.21 23.53 -4.67
CA ARG A 406 0.86 24.57 -5.48
C ARG A 406 -0.14 25.44 -6.24
N ALA A 407 -1.43 25.38 -5.87
CA ALA A 407 -2.52 26.05 -6.56
C ALA A 407 -2.66 25.66 -8.04
N GLN A 408 -2.17 24.48 -8.44
CA GLN A 408 -2.38 23.96 -9.79
C GLN A 408 -3.51 22.93 -9.78
N ILE A 409 -4.37 22.99 -10.79
CA ILE A 409 -5.44 22.02 -11.03
C ILE A 409 -4.82 20.70 -11.48
N GLU A 410 -5.20 19.60 -10.82
CA GLU A 410 -4.82 18.24 -11.17
C GLU A 410 -5.99 17.24 -11.01
N PRO A 411 -6.00 16.11 -11.75
CA PRO A 411 -7.03 15.10 -11.60
C PRO A 411 -6.72 14.22 -10.38
N ARG A 412 -7.75 13.98 -9.57
CA ARG A 412 -7.67 13.17 -8.36
C ARG A 412 -8.78 12.13 -8.29
N ASN A 413 -8.49 11.04 -7.59
CA ASN A 413 -9.51 10.18 -7.03
C ASN A 413 -9.99 10.79 -5.71
N LEU A 414 -11.25 10.55 -5.37
CA LEU A 414 -11.87 11.16 -4.20
C LEU A 414 -12.76 10.16 -3.47
N ILE A 415 -12.73 10.22 -2.14
CA ILE A 415 -13.60 9.44 -1.26
C ILE A 415 -14.24 10.36 -0.20
N TRP A 416 -15.54 10.21 -0.01
CA TRP A 416 -16.25 10.86 1.10
C TRP A 416 -16.17 9.96 2.33
N PRO A 417 -15.61 10.42 3.46
CA PRO A 417 -15.61 9.63 4.67
C PRO A 417 -17.02 9.45 5.20
N ALA A 418 -17.28 8.29 5.78
CA ALA A 418 -18.50 7.96 6.49
C ALA A 418 -18.14 7.12 7.72
N PHE A 419 -18.30 7.61 8.95
CA PHE A 419 -17.89 6.86 10.14
C PHE A 419 -18.50 7.41 11.41
N TRP A 420 -18.57 6.57 12.44
CA TRP A 420 -19.02 6.95 13.78
C TRP A 420 -17.84 7.49 14.59
N ALA A 421 -18.06 8.55 15.34
CA ALA A 421 -17.02 9.19 16.14
C ALA A 421 -17.56 9.69 17.47
N ARG A 422 -16.72 9.62 18.51
CA ARG A 422 -16.95 10.31 19.77
C ARG A 422 -16.59 11.78 19.61
N LEU A 423 -17.46 12.67 20.07
CA LEU A 423 -17.21 14.10 20.18
C LEU A 423 -16.39 14.39 21.43
N ASP A 424 -15.33 15.17 21.25
CA ASP A 424 -14.43 15.62 22.31
C ASP A 424 -14.19 17.13 22.15
N GLY A 425 -15.13 17.92 22.66
CA GLY A 425 -15.22 19.35 22.34
C GLY A 425 -15.43 19.55 20.83
N ASP A 426 -14.50 20.28 20.20
CA ASP A 426 -14.47 20.53 18.75
C ASP A 426 -13.72 19.44 17.96
N SER A 427 -13.13 18.46 18.65
CA SER A 427 -12.42 17.35 18.02
C SER A 427 -13.30 16.11 17.91
N LEU A 428 -12.96 15.26 16.94
CA LEU A 428 -13.59 13.94 16.78
C LEU A 428 -12.55 12.85 16.95
N VAL A 429 -12.92 11.82 17.71
CA VAL A 429 -12.16 10.58 17.83
C VAL A 429 -12.98 9.48 17.17
N PRO A 430 -12.52 8.86 16.07
CA PRO A 430 -13.23 7.75 15.45
C PRO A 430 -13.57 6.67 16.48
N ALA A 431 -14.77 6.11 16.37
CA ALA A 431 -15.18 5.00 17.22
C ALA A 431 -14.38 3.74 16.84
N ASN A 432 -14.08 2.91 17.84
CA ASN A 432 -13.49 1.60 17.60
C ASN A 432 -14.43 0.77 16.68
N ILE A 433 -13.88 0.22 15.60
CA ILE A 433 -14.68 -0.49 14.58
C ILE A 433 -15.41 -1.73 15.12
N ASP A 434 -14.83 -2.43 16.09
CA ASP A 434 -15.44 -3.64 16.67
C ASP A 434 -16.62 -3.26 17.57
N LEU A 435 -16.50 -2.16 18.31
CA LEU A 435 -17.61 -1.56 19.07
C LEU A 435 -18.75 -1.15 18.13
N VAL A 436 -18.42 -0.44 17.04
CA VAL A 436 -19.40 -0.02 16.04
C VAL A 436 -20.12 -1.24 15.46
N LYS A 437 -19.37 -2.25 15.00
CA LYS A 437 -19.93 -3.49 14.46
C LYS A 437 -20.86 -4.20 15.44
N ALA A 438 -20.45 -4.34 16.69
CA ALA A 438 -21.26 -4.97 17.73
C ALA A 438 -22.59 -4.24 17.95
N VAL A 439 -22.56 -2.89 18.00
CA VAL A 439 -23.75 -2.06 18.14
C VAL A 439 -24.66 -2.15 16.92
N THR A 440 -24.11 -2.05 15.71
CA THR A 440 -24.92 -2.05 14.48
C THR A 440 -25.46 -3.44 14.14
N ALA A 441 -24.83 -4.51 14.62
CA ALA A 441 -25.31 -5.88 14.40
C ALA A 441 -26.67 -6.17 15.03
N VAL A 442 -27.01 -5.49 16.13
CA VAL A 442 -28.27 -5.66 16.85
C VAL A 442 -29.34 -4.64 16.46
N ILE A 443 -28.99 -3.64 15.66
CA ILE A 443 -29.91 -2.61 15.18
C ILE A 443 -30.38 -3.00 13.77
N VAL A 444 -31.64 -3.42 13.67
CA VAL A 444 -32.24 -3.75 12.38
C VAL A 444 -32.52 -2.46 11.61
N ILE A 445 -31.92 -2.33 10.44
CA ILE A 445 -32.21 -1.27 9.47
C ILE A 445 -32.78 -1.96 8.24
N ASN A 446 -34.07 -1.74 7.99
CA ASN A 446 -34.76 -2.33 6.84
C ASN A 446 -34.39 -1.56 5.58
N ASP A 447 -33.41 -2.07 4.84
CA ASP A 447 -32.94 -1.43 3.60
C ASP A 447 -32.48 -2.48 2.57
N ASP A 448 -33.13 -2.46 1.41
CA ASP A 448 -32.85 -3.37 0.28
C ASP A 448 -31.45 -3.15 -0.33
N THR A 449 -30.78 -2.03 -0.03
CA THR A 449 -29.42 -1.74 -0.51
C THR A 449 -28.38 -2.73 0.02
N LEU A 450 -28.63 -3.37 1.17
CA LEU A 450 -27.79 -4.43 1.73
C LEU A 450 -27.55 -5.56 0.72
N HIS A 451 -28.56 -5.90 -0.09
CA HIS A 451 -28.48 -6.97 -1.09
C HIS A 451 -27.88 -6.52 -2.42
N THR A 452 -27.79 -5.21 -2.68
CA THR A 452 -27.27 -4.65 -3.94
C THR A 452 -25.83 -4.15 -3.84
N GLY A 453 -25.21 -4.30 -2.66
CA GLY A 453 -23.84 -3.84 -2.40
C GLY A 453 -23.69 -2.32 -2.35
N ASN A 454 -24.78 -1.59 -2.12
CA ASN A 454 -24.77 -0.13 -2.00
C ASN A 454 -24.80 0.32 -0.53
N TRP A 455 -24.51 1.59 -0.26
CA TRP A 455 -24.58 2.15 1.09
C TRP A 455 -25.98 2.07 1.68
N LEU A 456 -26.03 1.70 2.96
CA LEU A 456 -27.22 1.78 3.78
C LEU A 456 -27.70 3.23 3.89
N LYS A 457 -29.00 3.46 3.72
CA LYS A 457 -29.62 4.77 3.89
C LYS A 457 -30.00 4.94 5.36
N LEU A 458 -29.17 5.67 6.09
CA LEU A 458 -29.46 6.03 7.48
C LEU A 458 -30.45 7.19 7.56
N SER A 459 -31.59 6.98 8.21
CA SER A 459 -32.46 8.06 8.65
C SER A 459 -31.89 8.77 9.88
N THR A 460 -32.42 9.95 10.22
CA THR A 460 -32.06 10.64 11.47
C THR A 460 -32.35 9.78 12.69
N ASP A 461 -33.40 8.97 12.67
CA ASP A 461 -33.76 8.07 13.77
C ASP A 461 -32.77 6.91 13.88
N ASP A 462 -32.26 6.40 12.76
CA ASP A 462 -31.22 5.35 12.77
C ASP A 462 -29.93 5.89 13.38
N ILE A 463 -29.50 7.08 12.95
CA ILE A 463 -28.34 7.77 13.52
C ILE A 463 -28.53 7.96 15.02
N ALA A 464 -29.69 8.46 15.44
CA ALA A 464 -30.02 8.72 16.84
C ALA A 464 -29.95 7.45 17.70
N ARG A 465 -30.44 6.30 17.20
CA ARG A 465 -30.41 5.01 17.92
C ARG A 465 -29.00 4.44 18.01
N ILE A 466 -28.20 4.57 16.95
CA ILE A 466 -26.82 4.06 16.94
C ILE A 466 -25.93 4.90 17.86
N THR A 467 -26.03 6.24 17.82
CA THR A 467 -25.24 7.11 18.72
C THR A 467 -25.55 6.87 20.19
N ASP A 468 -26.81 6.62 20.53
CA ASP A 468 -27.22 6.31 21.91
C ASP A 468 -26.65 4.96 22.35
N SER A 469 -26.78 3.95 21.50
CA SER A 469 -26.23 2.61 21.76
C SER A 469 -24.71 2.62 21.89
N LEU A 470 -24.00 3.40 21.06
CA LEU A 470 -22.55 3.60 21.18
C LEU A 470 -22.18 4.28 22.50
N THR A 471 -22.94 5.30 22.91
CA THR A 471 -22.72 5.99 24.19
C THR A 471 -22.87 5.03 25.36
N VAL A 472 -23.94 4.22 25.38
CA VAL A 472 -24.18 3.21 26.41
C VAL A 472 -23.09 2.14 26.41
N ALA A 473 -22.74 1.61 25.23
CA ALA A 473 -21.72 0.57 25.10
C ALA A 473 -20.31 1.08 25.46
N ASN A 474 -20.07 2.38 25.34
CA ASN A 474 -18.86 3.06 25.83
C ASN A 474 -18.96 3.53 27.29
N GLY A 475 -19.84 2.92 28.10
CA GLY A 475 -19.96 3.21 29.54
C GLY A 475 -20.50 4.61 29.85
N ASN A 476 -21.31 5.20 28.97
CA ASN A 476 -21.83 6.57 29.04
C ASN A 476 -20.73 7.65 29.06
N GLN A 477 -19.56 7.35 28.49
CA GLN A 477 -18.46 8.30 28.36
C GLN A 477 -18.46 8.96 26.98
N GLY A 478 -18.72 10.26 26.96
CA GLY A 478 -18.76 11.07 25.73
C GLY A 478 -20.05 10.92 24.93
N ILE A 479 -20.22 11.80 23.94
CA ILE A 479 -21.37 11.79 23.02
C ILE A 479 -20.85 11.31 21.67
N PHE A 480 -21.61 10.47 20.97
CA PHE A 480 -21.28 10.03 19.62
C PHE A 480 -22.03 10.80 18.54
N GLY A 481 -21.41 10.87 17.37
CA GLY A 481 -21.96 11.43 16.15
C GLY A 481 -21.53 10.59 14.94
N TYR A 482 -22.08 10.94 13.79
CA TYR A 482 -21.82 10.28 12.52
C TYR A 482 -21.32 11.29 11.50
N ILE A 483 -20.17 11.00 10.89
CA ILE A 483 -19.69 11.67 9.69
C ILE A 483 -20.30 10.98 8.49
N GLY A 484 -20.85 11.74 7.54
CA GLY A 484 -21.33 11.20 6.28
C GLY A 484 -21.80 12.29 5.33
N GLY A 485 -21.68 12.07 4.02
CA GLY A 485 -22.22 12.99 3.00
C GLY A 485 -21.72 14.44 3.09
N GLY A 486 -20.53 14.66 3.65
CA GLY A 486 -19.94 15.99 3.84
C GLY A 486 -20.30 16.70 5.13
N TYR A 487 -21.05 16.05 6.04
CA TYR A 487 -21.50 16.67 7.30
C TYR A 487 -21.25 15.79 8.53
N LEU A 488 -21.28 16.43 9.69
CA LEU A 488 -21.43 15.80 10.99
C LEU A 488 -22.91 15.81 11.41
N TYR A 489 -23.41 14.62 11.73
CA TYR A 489 -24.72 14.40 12.33
C TYR A 489 -24.55 14.10 13.81
N ARG A 490 -25.17 14.89 14.68
CA ARG A 490 -25.11 14.69 16.14
C ARG A 490 -26.41 15.09 16.81
N ARG A 491 -26.67 14.61 18.02
CA ARG A 491 -27.77 15.12 18.84
C ARG A 491 -27.46 16.52 19.36
N ASN A 492 -28.46 17.40 19.33
CA ASN A 492 -28.44 18.67 20.04
C ASN A 492 -28.95 18.50 21.50
N GLU A 493 -28.96 19.59 22.27
CA GLU A 493 -29.46 19.59 23.66
C GLU A 493 -30.94 19.20 23.79
N GLN A 494 -31.72 19.33 22.72
CA GLN A 494 -33.13 18.94 22.65
C GLN A 494 -33.31 17.47 22.24
N GLY A 495 -32.21 16.72 22.06
CA GLY A 495 -32.21 15.31 21.67
C GLY A 495 -32.45 15.06 20.18
N GLN A 496 -32.56 16.10 19.35
CA GLN A 496 -32.76 15.97 17.90
C GLN A 496 -31.44 15.81 17.16
N VAL A 497 -31.40 14.98 16.12
CA VAL A 497 -30.22 14.88 15.24
C VAL A 497 -30.17 16.10 14.32
N ILE A 498 -29.11 16.89 14.47
CA ILE A 498 -28.81 18.05 13.62
C ILE A 498 -27.64 17.72 12.68
N ARG A 499 -27.62 18.39 11.54
CA ARG A 499 -26.53 18.35 10.56
C ARG A 499 -25.72 19.64 10.65
N GLN A 500 -24.40 19.53 10.73
CA GLN A 500 -23.48 20.66 10.77
C GLN A 500 -22.23 20.41 9.93
N ASP A 501 -21.60 21.47 9.44
CA ASP A 501 -20.31 21.38 8.78
C ASP A 501 -19.23 20.95 9.76
N HIS A 502 -18.28 20.15 9.28
CA HIS A 502 -17.14 19.72 10.10
C HIS A 502 -15.93 19.39 9.23
N PRO A 503 -14.69 19.78 9.62
CA PRO A 503 -13.48 19.47 8.84
C PRO A 503 -13.28 17.98 8.58
N ALA A 504 -13.59 17.12 9.55
CA ALA A 504 -13.49 15.66 9.39
C ALA A 504 -14.47 15.04 8.37
N ALA A 505 -15.48 15.80 7.94
CA ALA A 505 -16.42 15.37 6.91
C ALA A 505 -15.96 15.74 5.49
N GLN A 506 -14.86 16.51 5.36
CA GLN A 506 -14.27 16.83 4.07
C GLN A 506 -13.76 15.57 3.37
N PRO A 507 -13.85 15.53 2.03
CA PRO A 507 -13.42 14.36 1.29
C PRO A 507 -11.90 14.22 1.32
N TYR A 508 -11.42 12.98 1.31
CA TYR A 508 -10.02 12.69 1.07
C TYR A 508 -9.78 12.48 -0.43
N SER A 509 -8.70 13.04 -0.97
CA SER A 509 -8.36 12.90 -2.39
C SER A 509 -6.87 12.65 -2.61
N TRP A 510 -6.54 11.97 -3.70
CA TRP A 510 -5.15 11.69 -4.09
C TRP A 510 -4.99 11.73 -5.61
N ALA A 511 -3.79 12.13 -6.06
CA ALA A 511 -3.49 12.38 -7.45
C ALA A 511 -3.64 11.15 -8.36
N ILE A 512 -4.10 11.39 -9.59
CA ILE A 512 -4.12 10.44 -10.70
C ILE A 512 -2.99 10.82 -11.65
N ALA A 513 -2.07 9.88 -11.87
CA ALA A 513 -0.99 10.02 -12.85
C ALA A 513 -1.17 9.10 -14.07
N HIS A 514 -1.97 8.04 -13.95
CA HIS A 514 -2.17 7.01 -14.96
C HIS A 514 -3.66 6.69 -15.16
N ASP A 515 -4.07 6.12 -16.29
CA ASP A 515 -3.25 5.95 -17.50
C ASP A 515 -2.98 7.29 -18.18
N VAL A 516 -1.77 7.47 -18.73
CA VAL A 516 -1.41 8.66 -19.51
C VAL A 516 -1.86 8.50 -20.96
N ARG A 517 -2.53 9.52 -21.48
CA ARG A 517 -3.10 9.58 -22.82
C ARG A 517 -2.15 10.28 -23.80
N PRO A 518 -2.13 9.86 -25.08
CA PRO A 518 -1.40 10.57 -26.12
C PRO A 518 -2.01 11.96 -26.38
N ALA A 519 -1.24 12.85 -27.03
CA ALA A 519 -1.68 14.22 -27.33
C ALA A 519 -3.03 14.29 -28.07
N ARG A 520 -3.30 13.36 -28.99
CA ARG A 520 -4.57 13.29 -29.73
C ARG A 520 -5.78 12.89 -28.89
N GLN A 521 -5.57 12.51 -27.64
CA GLN A 521 -6.59 12.13 -26.66
C GLN A 521 -6.49 12.99 -25.39
N ALA A 522 -5.73 14.08 -25.42
CA ALA A 522 -5.66 15.01 -24.30
C ALA A 522 -6.97 15.81 -24.17
N LEU A 523 -7.30 16.24 -22.95
CA LEU A 523 -8.43 17.15 -22.76
C LEU A 523 -8.15 18.49 -23.46
N GLY A 524 -9.16 19.05 -24.11
CA GLY A 524 -9.04 20.29 -24.90
C GLY A 524 -8.46 20.10 -26.31
N VAL A 525 -8.14 18.87 -26.74
CA VAL A 525 -7.60 18.61 -28.10
C VAL A 525 -8.53 19.08 -29.24
N ASN A 526 -9.84 19.14 -28.97
CA ASN A 526 -10.85 19.63 -29.92
C ASN A 526 -11.21 21.11 -29.72
N GLY A 527 -10.38 21.85 -28.97
CA GLY A 527 -10.64 23.23 -28.52
C GLY A 527 -11.17 23.30 -27.08
N CYS A 528 -11.00 24.47 -26.48
CA CYS A 528 -11.61 24.84 -25.20
C CYS A 528 -12.95 25.53 -25.53
N ALA A 529 -14.08 24.94 -25.12
CA ALA A 529 -15.41 25.52 -25.30
C ALA A 529 -15.78 26.44 -24.12
#